data_AF-A0A285AZW3-F1
#
_entry.id   AF-A0A285AZW3-F1
#
_cell.length_a   1.000
_cell.length_b   1.000
_cell.length_c   1.000
_cell.angle_alpha   90.00
_cell.angle_beta   90.00
_cell.angle_gamma   90.00
#
_symmetry.space_group_name_H-M   'P 1'
#
loop_
_entity.id
_entity.type
_entity.pdbx_description
1 polymer ?
#
loop_
_entity_poly.entity_id
_entity_poly.type
_entity_poly.pdbx_seq_one_letter_code
_entity_poly.pdbx_strand_id
1 'polypeptide(L)' 'MSIRTEHGYGPLTVTVGWLDNCPNCNNDKVSVTGWSVSPDTLWAGDEAVCTKCGHKGEIDADGENAWVEWDGVKESSHD' A
#
# COMPACT_ATOMS: atom_id res chain seq x y z
N MET A 1 -10.78 -17.21 21.15
CA MET A 1 -9.75 -16.84 20.16
C MET A 1 -10.32 -17.15 18.77
N SER A 2 -10.22 -16.21 17.84
CA SER A 2 -10.91 -16.25 16.55
C SER A 2 -10.31 -17.30 15.61
N ILE A 3 -11.17 -18.12 15.00
CA ILE A 3 -10.93 -19.18 13.99
C ILE A 3 -10.09 -18.81 12.76
N ARG A 4 -9.51 -17.60 12.71
CA ARG A 4 -8.81 -17.06 11.53
C ARG A 4 -7.34 -17.47 11.48
N THR A 5 -6.78 -18.01 12.56
CA THR A 5 -5.36 -18.39 12.65
C THR A 5 -5.08 -19.82 12.15
N GLU A 6 -6.08 -20.70 12.06
CA GLU A 6 -5.85 -22.12 11.77
C GLU A 6 -5.59 -22.42 10.28
N HIS A 7 -5.88 -21.48 9.38
CA HIS A 7 -5.70 -21.64 7.92
C HIS A 7 -4.57 -20.82 7.31
N GLY A 8 -3.72 -20.14 8.09
CA GLY A 8 -2.50 -19.51 7.57
C GLY A 8 -2.69 -18.32 6.60
N TYR A 9 -3.91 -17.82 6.41
CA TYR A 9 -4.16 -16.58 5.67
C TYR A 9 -4.15 -15.42 6.65
N GLY A 10 -2.97 -14.93 7.00
CA GLY A 10 -2.80 -13.62 7.64
C GLY A 10 -2.66 -12.53 6.58
N PRO A 11 -2.74 -11.24 6.96
CA PRO A 11 -2.34 -10.17 6.06
C PRO A 11 -0.89 -10.42 5.61
N LEU A 12 -0.69 -10.51 4.30
CA LEU A 12 0.61 -10.65 3.67
C LEU A 12 1.15 -9.25 3.39
N THR A 13 2.46 -9.07 3.53
CA THR A 13 3.14 -7.84 3.14
C THR A 13 4.09 -8.12 1.99
N VAL A 14 3.88 -7.46 0.86
CA VAL A 14 4.74 -7.55 -0.33
C VAL A 14 5.42 -6.21 -0.57
N THR A 15 6.62 -6.21 -1.14
CA THR A 15 7.30 -4.97 -1.52
C THR A 15 7.36 -4.88 -3.03
N VAL A 16 6.88 -3.76 -3.57
CA VAL A 16 6.81 -3.49 -5.00
C VAL A 16 7.56 -2.19 -5.31
N GLY A 17 8.08 -2.11 -6.54
CA GLY A 17 8.85 -0.96 -7.04
C GLY A 17 8.30 -0.35 -8.32
N TRP A 18 7.10 -0.76 -8.73
CA TRP A 18 6.42 -0.28 -9.94
C TRP A 18 5.30 0.73 -9.64
N LEU A 19 4.97 0.93 -8.35
CA LEU A 19 4.03 1.94 -7.88
C LEU A 19 4.66 3.35 -7.88
N ASP A 20 3.81 4.37 -7.76
CA ASP A 20 4.24 5.76 -7.62
C ASP A 20 5.22 5.97 -6.48
N ASN A 21 6.20 6.84 -6.75
CA ASN A 21 7.22 7.22 -5.78
C ASN A 21 6.57 7.92 -4.59
N CYS A 22 7.06 7.61 -3.38
CA CYS A 22 6.58 8.27 -2.17
C CYS A 22 6.81 9.79 -2.24
N PRO A 23 5.78 10.64 -2.14
CA PRO A 23 5.91 12.10 -2.30
C PRO A 23 6.76 12.75 -1.20
N ASN A 24 6.87 12.11 -0.04
CA ASN A 24 7.64 12.62 1.10
C ASN A 24 9.17 12.43 0.97
N CYS A 25 9.62 11.29 0.43
CA CYS A 25 11.05 10.95 0.41
C CYS A 25 11.58 10.45 -0.95
N ASN A 26 10.72 10.51 -1.97
CA ASN A 26 10.96 10.12 -3.36
C ASN A 26 11.54 8.70 -3.48
N ASN A 27 10.98 7.76 -2.71
CA ASN A 27 11.38 6.36 -2.69
C ASN A 27 10.44 5.54 -3.58
N ASP A 28 11.01 4.69 -4.43
CA ASP A 28 10.29 3.80 -5.35
C ASP A 28 9.74 2.54 -4.67
N LYS A 29 10.26 2.18 -3.49
CA LYS A 29 9.88 0.95 -2.79
C LYS A 29 8.74 1.17 -1.81
N VAL A 30 7.63 0.50 -2.08
CA VAL A 30 6.42 0.53 -1.25
C VAL A 30 6.12 -0.87 -0.75
N SER A 31 5.87 -1.00 0.54
CA SER A 31 5.37 -2.22 1.16
C SER A 31 3.85 -2.17 1.21
N VAL A 32 3.19 -3.13 0.58
CA VAL A 32 1.74 -3.26 0.54
C VAL A 32 1.32 -4.42 1.42
N THR A 33 0.41 -4.18 2.37
CA THR A 33 -0.13 -5.15 3.30
C THR A 33 -1.61 -5.40 3.01
N GLY A 34 -1.95 -6.64 2.69
CA GLY A 34 -3.29 -7.03 2.27
C GLY A 34 -3.59 -8.51 2.53
N TRP A 35 -4.85 -8.91 2.46
CA TRP A 35 -5.24 -10.31 2.72
C TRP A 35 -4.96 -11.25 1.53
N SER A 36 -4.92 -10.71 0.31
CA SER A 36 -4.67 -11.46 -0.93
C SER A 36 -3.77 -10.67 -1.89
N VAL A 37 -2.81 -9.96 -1.31
CA VAL A 37 -1.86 -9.13 -2.04
C VAL A 37 -0.73 -9.99 -2.63
N SER A 38 -0.31 -9.66 -3.85
CA SER A 38 0.84 -10.27 -4.55
C SER A 38 1.70 -9.17 -5.18
N PRO A 39 3.02 -9.39 -5.38
CA PRO A 39 3.89 -8.34 -5.95
C PRO A 39 3.48 -7.89 -7.37
N ASP A 40 2.77 -8.75 -8.10
CA ASP A 40 2.26 -8.48 -9.45
C ASP A 40 0.77 -8.13 -9.49
N THR A 41 0.05 -8.25 -8.37
CA THR A 41 -1.40 -8.05 -8.31
C THR A 41 -1.78 -7.49 -6.95
N LEU A 42 -2.15 -6.22 -6.94
CA LEU A 42 -2.60 -5.50 -5.76
C LEU A 42 -4.11 -5.24 -5.87
N TRP A 43 -4.77 -5.06 -4.72
CA TRP A 43 -6.20 -4.83 -4.65
C TRP A 43 -6.49 -3.46 -4.05
N ALA A 44 -7.55 -2.82 -4.56
CA ALA A 44 -8.05 -1.59 -3.97
C ALA A 44 -8.41 -1.82 -2.49
N GLY A 45 -7.92 -0.94 -1.61
CA GLY A 45 -8.07 -1.05 -0.16
C GLY A 45 -6.95 -1.80 0.56
N ASP A 46 -5.88 -2.23 -0.15
CA ASP A 46 -4.67 -2.73 0.51
C ASP A 46 -3.88 -1.57 1.15
N GLU A 47 -3.28 -1.78 2.34
CA GLU A 47 -2.52 -0.72 3.03
C GLU A 47 -1.13 -0.59 2.37
N ALA A 48 -0.76 0.61 1.91
CA ALA A 48 0.56 0.89 1.35
C ALA A 48 1.41 1.68 2.34
N VAL A 49 2.68 1.31 2.50
CA VAL A 49 3.62 1.96 3.43
C VAL A 49 4.97 2.12 2.75
N CYS A 50 5.50 3.34 2.76
CA CYS A 50 6.84 3.62 2.27
C CYS A 50 7.89 2.95 3.17
N THR A 51 8.71 2.08 2.59
CA THR A 51 9.78 1.37 3.31
C THR A 51 10.86 2.27 3.91
N LYS A 52 11.02 3.49 3.38
CA LYS A 52 12.08 4.43 3.77
C LYS A 52 11.66 5.43 4.84
N CYS A 53 10.48 6.02 4.69
CA CYS A 53 10.00 7.08 5.60
C CYS A 53 8.80 6.68 6.46
N GLY A 54 8.22 5.50 6.21
CA GLY A 54 7.03 5.04 6.93
C GLY A 54 5.75 5.81 6.59
N HIS A 55 5.78 6.65 5.55
CA HIS A 55 4.58 7.34 5.04
C HIS A 55 3.57 6.30 4.59
N LYS A 56 2.30 6.48 4.96
CA LYS A 56 1.22 5.54 4.67
C LYS A 56 0.36 6.02 3.51
N GLY A 57 -0.24 5.08 2.80
CA GLY A 57 -1.22 5.28 1.76
C GLY A 57 -2.11 4.05 1.66
N GLU A 58 -2.99 4.09 0.68
CA GLU A 58 -3.88 3.01 0.32
C GLU A 58 -3.65 2.67 -1.14
N ILE A 59 -3.72 1.39 -1.50
CA ILE A 59 -3.73 1.01 -2.91
C ILE A 59 -5.12 1.28 -3.47
N ASP A 60 -5.16 1.97 -4.60
CA ASP A 60 -6.35 2.08 -5.44
C ASP A 60 -6.10 1.36 -6.77
N ALA A 61 -7.16 0.78 -7.33
CA ALA A 61 -7.08 0.01 -8.55
C ALA A 61 -8.39 0.13 -9.32
N ASP A 62 -8.31 0.51 -10.60
CA ASP A 62 -9.47 0.62 -11.49
C ASP A 62 -9.84 -0.70 -12.20
N GLY A 63 -9.01 -1.74 -12.01
CA GLY A 63 -9.16 -3.05 -12.64
C GLY A 63 -8.21 -3.31 -13.81
N GLU A 64 -7.64 -2.26 -14.40
CA GLU A 64 -6.60 -2.33 -15.43
C GLU A 64 -5.25 -1.84 -14.90
N ASN A 65 -5.26 -0.79 -14.06
CA ASN A 65 -4.08 -0.23 -13.41
C ASN A 65 -4.26 -0.19 -11.89
N ALA A 66 -3.15 -0.09 -11.18
CA ALA A 66 -3.11 0.11 -9.74
C ALA A 66 -2.06 1.17 -9.39
N TRP A 67 -2.38 2.01 -8.42
CA TRP A 67 -1.50 3.06 -7.91
C TRP A 67 -1.66 3.17 -6.39
N VAL A 68 -0.75 3.93 -5.77
CA VAL A 68 -0.81 4.21 -4.34
C VAL A 68 -1.38 5.61 -4.13
N GLU A 69 -2.55 5.68 -3.52
CA GLU A 69 -3.12 6.89 -2.96
C GLU A 69 -2.42 7.17 -1.63
N TRP A 70 -1.37 7.99 -1.68
CA TRP A 70 -0.66 8.39 -0.48
C TRP A 70 -1.57 9.24 0.41
N ASP A 71 -1.77 8.81 1.65
CA ASP A 71 -2.53 9.56 2.64
C ASP A 71 -1.85 10.92 2.80
N GLY A 72 -2.60 12.00 2.59
CA GLY A 72 -2.06 13.31 2.23
C GLY A 72 -0.81 13.66 3.03
N VAL A 73 0.32 13.89 2.35
CA VAL A 73 1.23 14.96 2.80
C VAL A 73 0.28 16.14 2.93
N LYS A 74 -0.05 16.56 4.15
CA LYS A 74 -1.01 17.64 4.37
C LYS A 74 -0.61 18.82 3.46
N GLU A 75 -1.24 18.94 2.30
CA GLU A 75 -1.48 20.23 1.70
C GLU A 75 -2.44 20.86 2.69
N SER A 76 -1.80 21.53 3.64
CA SER A 76 -2.46 22.47 4.52
C SER A 76 -3.10 23.44 3.56
N SER A 77 -4.42 23.33 3.41
CA SER A 77 -5.33 24.37 2.96
C SER A 77 -4.69 25.75 3.16
N HIS A 78 -4.42 26.45 2.07
CA HIS A 78 -4.14 27.88 2.03
C HIS A 78 -4.84 28.40 0.77
N ASP A 79 -6.15 28.57 0.88
CA ASP A 79 -6.87 29.87 1.04
C ASP A 79 -7.34 30.38 -0.33
#